data_AF-A0A6M9PSW5-F1
#
_entry.id   AF-A0A6M9PSW5-F1
#
_cell.length_a   1.000
_cell.length_b   1.000
_cell.length_c   1.000
_cell.angle_alpha   90.00
_cell.angle_beta   90.00
_cell.angle_gamma   90.00
#
_symmetry.space_group_name_H-M   'P 1'
#
loop_
_entity.id
_entity.type
_entity.pdbx_description
1 polymer ?
#
loop_
_entity_poly.entity_id
_entity_poly.type
_entity_poly.pdbx_seq_one_letter_code
_entity_poly.pdbx_strand_id
1 'polypeptide(L)'
;MKYLIALLLIAQLGFVGAQAIYDANGQYKGYQQTSPSGVTNTYNAQGQNIGSSQVDQGQTSFYSPAGAYQGTNTATPAPIQPNTTINTPRQVPQAPSVKGW
;
A
#
# COMPACT_ATOMS: atom_id res chain seq x y z
N MET A 1 6.75 -19.12 -33.99
CA MET A 1 7.52 -17.88 -33.79
C MET A 1 6.70 -16.61 -34.03
N LYS A 2 5.96 -16.47 -35.14
CA LYS A 2 5.11 -15.30 -35.46
C LYS A 2 4.13 -14.85 -34.35
N TYR A 3 3.46 -15.78 -33.68
CA TYR A 3 2.53 -15.46 -32.58
C TYR A 3 3.22 -15.13 -31.25
N LEU A 4 4.50 -15.51 -31.11
CA LEU A 4 5.27 -15.33 -29.88
C LEU A 4 5.73 -13.87 -29.74
N ILE A 5 6.04 -13.23 -30.88
CA ILE A 5 6.34 -11.79 -30.97
C ILE A 5 5.09 -10.96 -30.64
N ALA A 6 3.92 -11.36 -31.15
CA ALA A 6 2.65 -10.70 -30.83
C ALA A 6 2.31 -10.78 -29.33
N LEU A 7 2.53 -11.94 -28.71
CA LEU A 7 2.30 -12.13 -27.27
C LEU A 7 3.26 -11.26 -26.42
N LEU A 8 4.53 -11.16 -26.83
CA LEU A 8 5.54 -10.35 -26.14
C LEU A 8 5.24 -8.84 -26.22
N LEU A 9 4.64 -8.38 -27.32
CA LEU A 9 4.26 -6.97 -27.52
C LEU A 9 3.03 -6.57 -26.68
N ILE A 10 2.08 -7.48 -26.44
CA ILE A 10 0.89 -7.20 -25.60
C ILE A 10 1.26 -7.14 -24.11
N ALA A 11 2.27 -7.90 -23.69
CA ALA A 11 2.75 -7.90 -22.30
C ALA A 11 3.44 -6.58 -21.87
N GLN A 12 3.72 -5.66 -22.79
CA GLN A 12 4.38 -4.37 -22.53
C GLN A 12 3.39 -3.23 -22.27
N LEU A 13 2.09 -3.49 -22.41
CA LEU A 13 1.05 -2.51 -22.09
C LEU A 13 1.14 -2.24 -20.59
N GLY A 14 1.69 -1.06 -20.25
CA GLY A 14 2.10 -0.68 -18.91
C GLY A 14 1.08 -1.07 -17.85
N PHE A 15 1.58 -1.71 -16.79
CA PHE A 15 0.78 -2.15 -15.65
C PHE A 15 0.05 -0.96 -15.05
N VAL A 16 -1.23 -0.82 -15.40
CA VAL A 16 -2.16 0.02 -14.65
C VAL A 16 -2.38 -0.71 -13.33
N GLY A 17 -1.73 -0.22 -12.28
CA GLY A 17 -1.92 -0.73 -10.93
C GLY A 17 -3.26 -0.24 -10.40
N ALA A 18 -4.22 -1.13 -10.22
CA ALA A 18 -5.46 -0.83 -9.51
C ALA A 18 -5.45 -1.49 -8.13
N GLN A 19 -5.85 -0.74 -7.10
CA GLN A 19 -5.96 -1.23 -5.73
C GLN A 19 -7.34 -0.90 -5.18
N ALA A 20 -8.02 -1.92 -4.64
CA ALA A 20 -9.30 -1.73 -3.97
C ALA A 20 -9.10 -1.07 -2.60
N ILE A 21 -10.05 -0.22 -2.24
CA ILE A 21 -10.09 0.49 -0.96
C ILE A 21 -11.24 -0.08 -0.14
N TYR A 22 -10.91 -0.55 1.06
CA TYR A 22 -11.88 -1.05 2.03
C TYR A 22 -11.82 -0.21 3.30
N ASP A 23 -12.91 -0.14 4.05
CA ASP A 23 -12.91 0.46 5.38
C ASP A 23 -12.46 -0.52 6.47
N ALA A 24 -12.43 -0.07 7.72
CA ALA A 24 -12.03 -0.87 8.88
C ALA A 24 -12.90 -2.11 9.13
N ASN A 25 -14.13 -2.11 8.62
CA ASN A 25 -15.06 -3.25 8.71
C ASN A 25 -14.97 -4.15 7.48
N GLY A 26 -14.07 -3.87 6.53
CA GLY A 26 -13.91 -4.61 5.29
C GLY A 26 -14.95 -4.27 4.21
N GLN A 27 -15.72 -3.20 4.35
CA GLN A 27 -16.67 -2.79 3.31
C GLN A 27 -15.95 -2.11 2.15
N TYR A 28 -16.35 -2.44 0.92
CA TYR A 28 -15.79 -1.83 -0.28
C TYR A 28 -16.16 -0.35 -0.38
N LYS A 29 -15.15 0.51 -0.50
CA LYS A 29 -15.30 1.97 -0.62
C LYS A 29 -14.99 2.50 -2.02
N GLY A 30 -14.29 1.73 -2.84
CA GLY A 30 -13.88 2.12 -4.18
C GLY A 30 -12.52 1.57 -4.54
N TYR A 31 -11.82 2.27 -5.43
CA TYR A 31 -10.49 1.85 -5.88
C TYR A 31 -9.63 3.04 -6.28
N GLN A 32 -8.32 2.84 -6.25
CA GLN A 32 -7.35 3.76 -6.81
C GLN A 32 -6.68 3.12 -8.01
N GLN A 33 -6.36 3.92 -9.02
CA GLN A 33 -5.74 3.48 -10.26
C GLN A 33 -4.56 4.39 -10.58
N THR A 34 -3.37 3.81 -10.69
CA THR A 34 -2.16 4.53 -11.04
C THR A 34 -1.88 4.37 -12.53
N SER A 35 -1.76 5.50 -13.24
CA SER A 35 -1.35 5.54 -14.63
C SER A 35 0.16 5.29 -14.76
N PRO A 36 0.64 4.86 -15.95
CA PRO A 36 2.07 4.79 -16.22
C PRO A 36 2.81 6.13 -16.09
N SER A 37 2.08 7.26 -16.17
CA SER A 37 2.61 8.61 -15.95
C SER A 37 2.79 8.98 -14.48
N GLY A 38 2.42 8.10 -13.54
CA GLY A 38 2.58 8.31 -12.10
C GLY A 38 1.44 9.05 -11.41
N VAL A 39 0.36 9.35 -12.13
CA VAL A 39 -0.86 9.95 -11.55
C VAL A 39 -1.77 8.85 -11.02
N THR A 40 -2.19 8.98 -9.77
CA THR A 40 -3.12 8.04 -9.13
C THR A 40 -4.49 8.68 -9.00
N ASN A 41 -5.47 8.13 -9.69
CA ASN A 41 -6.87 8.57 -9.59
C ASN A 41 -7.62 7.71 -8.58
N THR A 42 -8.43 8.33 -7.73
CA THR A 42 -9.28 7.63 -6.78
C THR A 42 -10.72 7.68 -7.21
N TYR A 43 -11.41 6.54 -7.14
CA TYR A 43 -12.80 6.39 -7.50
C TYR A 43 -13.59 5.83 -6.33
N ASN A 44 -14.84 6.27 -6.17
CA ASN A 44 -15.75 5.69 -5.18
C ASN A 44 -16.31 4.33 -5.67
N ALA A 45 -17.12 3.68 -4.82
CA ALA A 45 -17.73 2.39 -5.14
C ALA A 45 -18.64 2.41 -6.39
N GLN A 46 -19.13 3.58 -6.78
CA GLN A 46 -19.94 3.80 -7.98
C GLN A 46 -19.09 4.11 -9.22
N GLY A 47 -17.76 4.15 -9.10
CA GLY A 47 -16.85 4.46 -10.21
C GLY A 47 -16.69 5.95 -10.53
N GLN A 48 -17.18 6.85 -9.68
CA GLN A 48 -17.02 8.28 -9.86
C GLN A 48 -15.64 8.71 -9.34
N ASN A 49 -14.93 9.54 -10.11
CA ASN A 49 -13.65 10.09 -9.66
C ASN A 49 -13.88 11.05 -8.48
N ILE A 50 -13.17 10.82 -7.38
CA ILE A 50 -13.23 11.65 -6.17
C ILE A 50 -11.94 12.46 -5.95
N GLY A 51 -10.99 12.34 -6.86
CA GLY A 51 -9.76 13.12 -6.88
C GLY A 51 -8.59 12.37 -7.50
N SER A 52 -7.43 13.03 -7.47
CA SER A 52 -6.18 12.45 -7.93
C SER A 52 -5.00 12.86 -7.05
N SER A 53 -3.93 12.08 -7.11
CA SER A 53 -2.65 12.39 -6.49
C SER A 53 -1.50 12.15 -7.44
N GLN A 54 -0.44 12.92 -7.28
CA GLN A 54 0.80 12.78 -8.04
C GLN A 54 1.99 12.88 -7.11
N VAL A 55 2.92 11.94 -7.24
CA VAL A 55 4.19 11.96 -6.50
C VAL A 55 5.24 12.61 -7.39
N ASP A 56 5.88 13.65 -6.89
CA ASP A 56 7.03 14.30 -7.51
C ASP A 56 8.12 14.52 -6.45
N GLN A 57 9.32 14.00 -6.70
CA GLN A 57 10.49 14.14 -5.80
C GLN A 57 10.21 13.79 -4.31
N GLY A 58 9.33 12.82 -4.04
CA GLY A 58 8.95 12.40 -2.68
C GLY A 58 7.84 13.25 -2.02
N GLN A 59 7.36 14.27 -2.72
CA GLN A 59 6.22 15.08 -2.34
C GLN A 59 4.97 14.59 -3.09
N THR A 60 3.88 14.31 -2.38
CA THR A 60 2.61 13.89 -2.97
C THR A 60 1.65 15.09 -3.02
N SER A 61 1.30 15.55 -4.22
CA SER A 61 0.28 16.58 -4.44
C SER A 61 -1.09 15.96 -4.65
N PHE A 62 -2.15 16.62 -4.18
CA PHE A 62 -3.53 16.17 -4.29
C PHE A 62 -4.37 17.17 -5.07
N TYR A 63 -5.31 16.66 -5.86
CA TYR A 63 -6.19 17.45 -6.70
C TYR A 63 -7.64 16.96 -6.56
N SER A 64 -8.57 17.90 -6.66
CA SER A 64 -10.00 17.62 -6.73
C SER A 64 -10.35 16.88 -8.03
N PRO A 65 -11.56 16.30 -8.16
CA PRO A 65 -12.03 15.70 -9.41
C PRO A 65 -12.01 16.67 -10.60
N ALA A 66 -12.15 17.96 -10.35
CA ALA A 66 -12.08 19.01 -11.36
C ALA A 66 -10.63 19.46 -11.67
N GLY A 67 -9.62 18.83 -11.05
CA GLY A 67 -8.21 19.14 -11.24
C GLY A 67 -7.69 20.32 -10.41
N ALA A 68 -8.48 20.87 -9.48
CA ALA A 68 -8.03 21.96 -8.61
C ALA A 68 -7.09 21.42 -7.54
N TYR A 69 -5.94 22.06 -7.35
CA TYR A 69 -4.97 21.70 -6.30
C TYR A 69 -5.61 21.81 -4.90
N GLN A 70 -5.46 20.77 -4.09
CA GLN A 70 -6.02 20.67 -2.73
C GLN A 70 -4.95 20.60 -1.63
N GLY A 71 -3.67 20.48 -2.00
CA GLY A 71 -2.57 20.47 -1.04
C GLY A 71 -1.52 19.42 -1.36
N THR A 72 -0.63 19.23 -0.41
CA THR A 72 0.52 18.32 -0.55
C THR A 72 0.87 17.65 0.76
N ASN A 73 1.47 16.46 0.67
CA ASN A 73 2.07 15.75 1.78
C ASN A 73 3.51 15.36 1.41
N THR A 74 4.46 15.70 2.27
CA THR A 74 5.84 15.19 2.16
C THR A 74 5.88 13.91 2.96
N ALA A 75 6.00 12.76 2.29
CA ALA A 75 6.18 11.51 3.00
C ALA A 75 7.58 11.52 3.62
N THR A 76 7.73 12.00 4.85
CA THR A 76 8.95 11.76 5.63
C THR A 76 9.01 10.26 5.90
N PRO A 77 9.99 9.50 5.37
CA PRO A 77 10.10 8.10 5.69
C PRO A 77 10.29 7.99 7.21
N ALA A 78 9.35 7.36 7.92
CA ALA A 78 9.56 7.05 9.32
C ALA A 78 10.80 6.13 9.40
N PRO A 79 11.80 6.44 10.25
CA PRO A 79 12.93 5.55 10.43
C PRO A 79 12.41 4.18 10.87
N ILE A 80 12.94 3.12 10.27
CA ILE A 80 12.63 1.74 10.67
C ILE A 80 12.98 1.64 12.16
N GLN A 81 11.98 1.50 13.03
CA GLN A 81 12.25 1.23 14.44
C GLN A 81 12.67 -0.24 14.56
N PRO A 82 13.88 -0.54 15.05
CA PRO A 82 14.28 -1.92 15.32
C PRO A 82 13.33 -2.51 16.36
N ASN A 83 12.84 -3.72 16.13
CA ASN A 83 12.09 -4.45 17.14
C ASN A 83 13.04 -4.83 18.29
N THR A 84 13.04 -4.05 19.37
CA THR A 84 13.91 -4.28 20.54
C THR A 84 13.30 -5.24 21.56
N THR A 85 12.11 -5.78 21.30
CA THR A 85 11.47 -6.75 22.19
C THR A 85 12.16 -8.11 22.06
N ILE A 86 13.12 -8.36 22.94
CA ILE A 86 13.67 -9.70 23.17
C ILE A 86 12.54 -10.55 23.76
N ASN A 87 12.05 -11.55 23.00
CA ASN A 87 11.21 -12.61 23.57
C ASN A 87 12.07 -13.37 24.59
N THR A 88 11.91 -13.06 25.88
CA THR A 88 12.48 -13.90 26.92
C THR A 88 11.81 -15.27 26.85
N PRO A 89 12.57 -16.38 26.80
CA PRO A 89 11.98 -17.72 26.82
C PRO A 89 11.05 -17.86 28.03
N ARG A 90 9.89 -18.52 27.86
CA ARG A 90 9.03 -18.86 28.99
C ARG A 90 9.84 -19.64 30.02
N GLN A 91 9.87 -19.14 31.27
CA GLN A 91 10.50 -19.84 32.37
C GLN A 91 9.74 -21.15 32.61
N VAL A 92 10.42 -22.28 32.38
CA VAL A 92 9.87 -23.60 32.72
C VAL A 92 9.71 -23.70 34.23
N PRO A 93 8.60 -24.27 34.75
CA PRO A 93 8.45 -24.53 36.17
C PRO A 93 9.63 -25.35 36.70
N GLN A 94 10.36 -24.83 37.68
CA GLN A 94 11.40 -25.60 38.35
C GLN A 94 10.75 -26.65 39.24
N ALA A 95 11.17 -27.91 39.09
CA ALA A 95 10.72 -28.99 39.97
C ALA A 95 11.10 -28.67 41.42
N PRO A 96 10.22 -28.91 42.41
CA PRO A 96 10.56 -28.72 43.80
C PRO A 96 11.77 -29.58 44.18
N SER A 97 12.81 -28.95 44.73
CA SER A 97 13.93 -29.69 45.33
C SER A 97 13.43 -30.37 46.60
N VAL A 98 13.25 -31.69 46.56
CA VAL A 98 12.99 -32.49 47.76
C VAL A 98 14.27 -32.50 48.59
N LYS A 99 14.25 -31.84 49.75
CA LYS A 99 15.32 -31.95 50.75
C LYS A 99 15.36 -33.40 51.21
N GLY A 100 16.47 -34.09 50.96
CA GLY A 100 16.69 -35.47 51.37
C GLY A 100 16.51 -35.64 52.88
N TRP A 101 16.06 -36.85 53.26
CA TRP A 101 15.83 -37.34 54.62
C TRP A 101 16.99 -37.07 55.57
#